data_AF-A0A804I3X1-F1
#
_entry.id   AF-A0A804I3X1-F1
#
_cell.length_a   1.000
_cell.length_b   1.000
_cell.length_c   1.000
_cell.angle_alpha   90.00
_cell.angle_beta   90.00
_cell.angle_gamma   90.00
#
_symmetry.space_group_name_H-M   'P 1'
#
loop_
_entity.id
_entity.type
_entity.pdbx_description
1 polymer ?
#
loop_
_entity_poly.entity_id
_entity_poly.type
_entity_poly.pdbx_seq_one_letter_code
_entity_poly.pdbx_strand_id
1 'polypeptide(L)'
;MSYGNRKPHFVLVPLLVQGHMIPVIDLARLLALQAVAVSVVTTPGNTARFKVLIDRANAAGLLIQFGELRFPCAEVGLSEGCQSYDVIPSWELVKNFHLRQQCPKPSCIISDASDTFEPFLVPDLPHKVEVVRAQSMSFFDYPGWEKLRDEVAEAESTADELVMNSFRELEAAFIDSYQKALEKKVWAPGPV
;
A
#
# COMPACT_ATOMS: atom_id res chain seq x y z
N MET A 1 -7.61 -24.13 20.78
CA MET A 1 -6.28 -24.38 20.18
C MET A 1 -5.46 -23.12 20.39
N SER A 2 -4.40 -23.17 21.20
CA SER A 2 -3.58 -21.98 21.50
C SER A 2 -2.69 -21.65 20.30
N TYR A 3 -2.90 -20.50 19.66
CA TYR A 3 -1.91 -19.92 18.77
C TYR A 3 -0.65 -19.65 19.60
N GLY A 4 0.36 -20.50 19.46
CA GLY A 4 1.59 -20.39 20.22
C GLY A 4 2.31 -19.09 19.90
N ASN A 5 2.52 -18.25 20.92
CA ASN A 5 3.54 -17.21 21.13
C ASN A 5 4.29 -16.57 19.93
N ARG A 6 3.69 -16.49 18.75
CA ARG A 6 4.24 -15.81 17.58
C ARG A 6 3.65 -14.41 17.53
N LYS A 7 4.53 -13.41 17.56
CA LYS A 7 4.16 -12.01 17.35
C LYS A 7 3.50 -11.88 15.96
N PRO A 8 2.42 -11.10 15.81
CA PRO A 8 1.83 -10.82 14.51
C PRO A 8 2.87 -10.16 13.59
N HIS A 9 2.81 -10.50 12.30
CA HIS A 9 3.71 -9.97 11.28
C HIS A 9 2.90 -9.24 10.21
N PHE A 10 3.17 -7.96 10.02
CA PHE A 10 2.49 -7.11 9.05
C PHE A 10 3.44 -6.84 7.88
N VAL A 11 2.90 -6.90 6.67
CA VAL A 11 3.63 -6.54 5.45
C VAL A 11 2.99 -5.28 4.88
N LEU A 12 3.77 -4.23 4.69
CA LEU A 12 3.32 -2.98 4.08
C LEU A 12 3.85 -2.90 2.66
N VAL A 13 2.96 -2.65 1.70
CA VAL A 13 3.27 -2.57 0.27
C VAL A 13 2.87 -1.19 -0.24
N PRO A 14 3.77 -0.21 -0.13
CA PRO A 14 3.53 1.15 -0.61
C PRO A 14 3.66 1.25 -2.13
N LEU A 15 2.96 2.22 -2.71
CA LEU A 15 3.33 2.78 -4.00
C LEU A 15 4.70 3.45 -3.86
N LEU A 16 5.63 3.13 -4.77
CA LEU A 16 7.05 3.53 -4.70
C LEU A 16 7.31 5.01 -5.07
N VAL A 17 6.42 5.91 -4.66
CA VAL A 17 6.53 7.38 -4.70
C VAL A 17 6.81 7.89 -3.30
N GLN A 18 7.58 8.98 -3.19
CA GLN A 18 7.90 9.54 -1.88
C GLN A 18 6.67 9.91 -1.04
N GLY A 19 5.61 10.42 -1.68
CA GLY A 19 4.37 10.83 -1.00
C GLY A 19 3.60 9.69 -0.33
N HIS A 20 3.82 8.44 -0.75
CA HIS A 20 3.20 7.25 -0.16
C HIS A 20 4.19 6.51 0.76
N MET A 21 5.46 6.45 0.37
CA MET A 21 6.50 5.79 1.17
C MET A 21 6.66 6.41 2.56
N ILE A 22 6.65 7.74 2.69
CA ILE A 22 6.81 8.42 3.99
C ILE A 22 5.72 7.98 4.99
N PRO A 23 4.41 8.18 4.71
CA PRO A 23 3.38 7.80 5.67
C PRO A 23 3.35 6.29 5.93
N VAL A 24 3.70 5.44 4.97
CA VAL A 24 3.81 3.99 5.19
C VAL A 24 4.97 3.63 6.13
N ILE A 25 6.10 4.34 6.05
CA ILE A 25 7.22 4.16 6.99
C ILE A 25 6.82 4.60 8.40
N ASP A 26 6.08 5.69 8.55
CA ASP A 26 5.62 6.15 9.86
C ASP A 26 4.55 5.22 10.44
N LEU A 27 3.64 4.69 9.60
CA LEU A 27 2.73 3.60 9.97
C LEU A 27 3.50 2.33 10.41
N ALA A 28 4.57 1.95 9.72
CA ALA A 28 5.42 0.82 10.10
C ALA A 28 5.96 0.98 11.53
N ARG A 29 6.38 2.20 11.89
CA ARG A 29 6.87 2.51 13.23
C ARG A 29 5.76 2.44 14.27
N LEU A 30 4.57 2.97 13.98
CA LEU A 30 3.42 2.88 14.88
C LEU A 30 3.02 1.44 15.16
N LEU A 31 2.99 0.59 14.13
CA LEU A 31 2.73 -0.84 14.30
C LEU A 31 3.83 -1.52 15.12
N ALA A 32 5.10 -1.24 14.82
CA ALA A 32 6.22 -1.85 15.53
C ALA A 32 6.28 -1.44 17.01
N LEU A 33 5.83 -0.23 17.36
CA LEU A 33 5.68 0.21 18.76
C LEU A 33 4.66 -0.66 19.55
N GLN A 34 3.72 -1.30 18.85
CA GLN A 34 2.79 -2.29 19.43
C GLN A 34 3.37 -3.71 19.46
N ALA A 35 4.69 -3.85 19.36
CA ALA A 35 5.42 -5.13 19.30
C ALA A 35 5.05 -6.03 18.10
N VAL A 36 4.51 -5.45 17.04
CA VAL A 36 4.25 -6.11 15.75
C VAL A 36 5.56 -6.17 14.95
N ALA A 37 5.85 -7.31 14.32
CA ALA A 37 6.94 -7.36 13.34
C ALA A 37 6.44 -6.75 12.03
N VAL A 38 7.23 -5.90 11.37
CA VAL A 38 6.81 -5.20 10.14
C VAL A 38 7.84 -5.38 9.03
N SER A 39 7.39 -5.83 7.86
CA SER A 39 8.17 -5.78 6.62
C SER A 39 7.63 -4.68 5.72
N VAL A 40 8.47 -3.77 5.23
CA VAL A 40 8.10 -2.79 4.21
C VAL A 40 8.67 -3.27 2.88
N VAL A 41 7.80 -3.51 1.91
CA VAL A 41 8.18 -3.96 0.58
C VAL A 41 8.65 -2.77 -0.24
N THR A 42 9.87 -2.84 -0.77
CA THR A 42 10.42 -1.71 -1.55
C THR A 42 11.59 -2.14 -2.43
N THR A 43 12.27 -1.21 -3.08
CA THR A 43 13.45 -1.43 -3.92
C THR A 43 14.74 -1.06 -3.18
N PRO A 44 15.92 -1.59 -3.57
CA PRO A 44 17.19 -1.23 -2.94
C PRO A 44 17.46 0.28 -2.91
N GLY A 45 17.11 0.99 -4.00
CA GLY A 45 17.27 2.44 -4.09
C GLY A 45 16.42 3.20 -3.06
N ASN A 46 15.19 2.77 -2.83
CA ASN A 46 14.33 3.35 -1.79
C ASN A 46 14.77 2.93 -0.38
N THR A 47 15.27 1.70 -0.21
CA THR A 47 15.83 1.24 1.07
C THR A 47 16.96 2.15 1.53
N ALA A 48 17.89 2.50 0.63
CA ALA A 48 18.98 3.42 0.95
C ALA A 48 18.48 4.79 1.48
N ARG A 49 17.35 5.29 0.97
CA ARG A 49 16.76 6.57 1.40
C ARG A 49 16.23 6.53 2.84
N PHE A 50 15.63 5.40 3.24
CA PHE A 50 15.01 5.25 4.56
C PHE A 50 15.87 4.48 5.57
N LYS A 51 17.05 3.99 5.16
CA LYS A 51 17.92 3.13 5.97
C LYS A 51 18.24 3.72 7.34
N VAL A 52 18.65 4.99 7.40
CA VAL A 52 19.03 5.65 8.67
C VAL A 52 17.86 5.68 9.66
N LEU A 53 16.65 5.88 9.16
CA LEU A 53 15.45 5.94 10.00
C LEU A 53 15.08 4.55 10.55
N ILE A 54 15.16 3.51 9.70
CA ILE A 54 14.90 2.13 10.12
C ILE A 54 16.01 1.59 11.04
N ASP A 55 17.28 1.89 10.78
CA ASP A 55 18.38 1.50 11.67
C ASP A 55 18.19 2.06 13.09
N ARG A 56 17.74 3.32 13.20
CA ARG A 56 17.42 3.95 14.50
C ARG A 56 16.25 3.27 15.19
N ALA A 57 15.19 2.94 14.45
CA ALA A 57 14.04 2.21 14.97
C ALA A 57 14.45 0.83 15.51
N ASN A 58 15.27 0.10 14.75
CA ASN A 58 15.78 -1.21 15.13
C ASN A 58 16.72 -1.14 16.34
N ALA A 59 17.57 -0.10 16.42
CA ALA A 59 18.39 0.15 17.62
C ALA A 59 17.56 0.42 18.88
N ALA A 60 16.33 0.93 18.73
CA ALA A 60 15.36 1.09 19.80
C ALA A 60 14.53 -0.20 20.08
N GLY A 61 14.86 -1.32 19.43
CA GLY A 61 14.20 -2.62 19.63
C GLY A 61 12.93 -2.83 18.82
N LEU A 62 12.60 -1.92 17.89
CA LEU A 62 11.49 -2.11 16.95
C LEU A 62 11.88 -3.17 15.91
N LEU A 63 10.90 -3.95 15.44
CA LEU A 63 11.14 -5.05 14.50
C LEU A 63 10.69 -4.66 13.10
N ILE A 64 11.47 -3.79 12.44
CA ILE A 64 11.16 -3.31 11.10
C ILE A 64 12.25 -3.74 10.12
N GLN A 65 11.85 -4.35 9.01
CA GLN A 65 12.77 -4.78 7.96
C GLN A 65 12.27 -4.35 6.58
N PHE A 66 13.21 -4.13 5.66
CA PHE A 66 12.88 -3.97 4.25
C PHE A 66 12.84 -5.33 3.57
N GLY A 67 11.74 -5.59 2.89
CA GLY A 67 11.65 -6.64 1.90
C GLY A 67 12.05 -6.07 0.54
N GLU A 68 13.36 -6.04 0.27
CA GLU A 68 13.89 -5.52 -0.98
C GLU A 68 13.51 -6.40 -2.17
N LEU A 69 13.05 -5.76 -3.22
CA LEU A 69 12.68 -6.39 -4.46
C LEU A 69 13.53 -5.85 -5.59
N ARG A 70 14.11 -6.78 -6.34
CA ARG A 70 14.87 -6.44 -7.54
C ARG A 70 13.89 -5.94 -8.59
N PHE A 71 13.92 -4.64 -8.84
CA PHE A 71 13.22 -4.04 -9.96
C PHE A 71 14.10 -4.14 -11.22
N PRO A 72 13.69 -4.88 -12.25
CA PRO A 72 14.55 -5.17 -13.39
C PRO A 72 14.51 -4.01 -14.41
N CYS A 73 15.03 -2.84 -14.02
CA CYS A 73 15.01 -1.61 -14.84
C CYS A 73 15.32 -1.89 -16.32
N ALA A 74 16.43 -2.59 -16.59
CA ALA A 74 16.89 -2.87 -17.95
C ALA A 74 15.92 -3.74 -18.77
N GLU A 75 15.25 -4.72 -18.14
CA GLU A 75 14.30 -5.62 -18.82
C GLU A 75 13.00 -4.90 -19.20
N VAL A 76 12.72 -3.78 -18.53
CA VAL A 76 11.50 -2.99 -18.71
C VAL A 76 11.75 -1.64 -19.38
N GLY A 77 12.95 -1.47 -19.97
CA GLY A 77 13.33 -0.28 -20.73
C GLY A 77 13.68 0.96 -19.90
N LEU A 78 13.92 0.80 -18.59
CA LEU A 78 14.30 1.86 -17.66
C LEU A 78 15.82 1.88 -17.42
N SER A 79 16.39 3.07 -17.22
CA SER A 79 17.80 3.19 -16.82
C SER A 79 18.03 2.65 -15.41
N GLU A 80 19.24 2.15 -15.15
CA GLU A 80 19.66 1.80 -13.79
C GLU A 80 19.45 3.00 -12.85
N GLY A 81 18.86 2.76 -11.68
CA GLY A 81 18.51 3.80 -10.71
C GLY A 81 17.07 4.30 -10.77
N CYS A 82 16.30 3.98 -11.81
CA CYS A 82 14.85 4.30 -11.90
C CYS A 82 13.97 3.38 -11.04
N GLN A 83 14.24 3.31 -9.74
CA GLN A 83 13.59 2.40 -8.80
C GLN A 83 12.48 3.08 -7.95
N SER A 84 12.05 4.28 -8.37
CA SER A 84 10.99 5.08 -7.76
C SER A 84 10.23 5.79 -8.88
N TYR A 85 8.92 5.96 -8.70
CA TYR A 85 8.06 6.71 -9.61
C TYR A 85 8.48 8.19 -9.75
N ASP A 86 9.18 8.75 -8.75
CA ASP A 86 9.68 10.13 -8.80
C ASP A 86 10.78 10.33 -9.87
N VAL A 87 11.36 9.23 -10.37
CA VAL A 87 12.51 9.25 -11.30
C VAL A 87 12.25 8.46 -12.58
N ILE A 88 11.01 7.99 -12.83
CA ILE A 88 10.67 7.38 -14.12
C ILE A 88 10.40 8.47 -15.16
N PRO A 89 10.86 8.30 -16.42
CA PRO A 89 10.69 9.29 -17.47
C PRO A 89 9.26 9.38 -18.02
N SER A 90 8.40 8.38 -17.75
CA SER A 90 7.00 8.34 -18.18
C SER A 90 6.16 7.43 -17.29
N TRP A 91 4.91 7.83 -17.02
CA TRP A 91 3.91 7.05 -16.29
C TRP A 91 3.53 5.73 -16.99
N GLU A 92 3.79 5.58 -18.28
CA GLU A 92 3.52 4.31 -19.00
C GLU A 92 4.38 3.13 -18.49
N LEU A 93 5.47 3.43 -17.79
CA LEU A 93 6.43 2.45 -17.26
C LEU A 93 6.06 1.97 -15.84
N VAL A 94 4.99 2.53 -15.27
CA VAL A 94 4.43 2.13 -13.96
C VAL A 94 4.02 0.66 -13.94
N LYS A 95 3.38 0.20 -15.02
CA LYS A 95 2.91 -1.18 -15.20
C LYS A 95 4.01 -2.25 -15.12
N ASN A 96 5.27 -1.84 -15.16
CA ASN A 96 6.40 -2.76 -15.18
C ASN A 96 6.88 -3.13 -13.76
N PHE A 97 6.35 -2.51 -12.71
CA PHE A 97 6.65 -2.79 -11.30
C PHE A 97 5.99 -4.09 -10.80
N HIS A 98 6.54 -5.23 -11.21
CA HIS A 98 6.12 -6.54 -10.70
C HIS A 98 6.99 -7.00 -9.54
N LEU A 99 6.36 -7.18 -8.38
CA LEU A 99 7.03 -7.52 -7.13
C LEU A 99 6.73 -8.98 -6.77
N ARG A 100 7.75 -9.84 -6.77
CA ARG A 100 7.67 -11.22 -6.25
C ARG A 100 8.44 -11.33 -4.95
N GLN A 101 7.73 -11.45 -3.83
CA GLN A 101 8.38 -11.60 -2.53
C GLN A 101 8.15 -12.99 -1.93
N GLN A 102 9.24 -13.57 -1.42
CA GLN A 102 9.16 -14.70 -0.49
C GLN A 102 9.16 -14.13 0.94
N CYS A 103 7.97 -13.88 1.49
CA CYS A 103 7.82 -13.52 2.89
C CYS A 103 7.32 -14.74 3.71
N PRO A 104 7.71 -14.86 5.00
CA PRO A 104 6.97 -15.73 5.91
C PRO A 104 5.49 -15.32 5.88
N LYS A 105 4.58 -16.28 6.04
CA LYS A 105 3.13 -16.05 5.95
C LYS A 105 2.74 -14.87 6.87
N PRO A 106 2.34 -13.71 6.32
CA PRO A 106 2.01 -12.56 7.14
C PRO A 106 0.68 -12.78 7.86
N SER A 107 0.51 -12.07 8.97
CA SER A 107 -0.77 -11.97 9.67
C SER A 107 -1.70 -10.94 9.02
N CYS A 108 -1.13 -9.91 8.38
CA CYS A 108 -1.86 -8.83 7.69
C CYS A 108 -0.99 -8.23 6.58
N ILE A 109 -1.62 -7.78 5.50
CA ILE A 109 -1.00 -7.00 4.43
C ILE A 109 -1.73 -5.65 4.35
N ILE A 110 -1.00 -4.55 4.33
CA ILE A 110 -1.53 -3.21 4.06
C ILE A 110 -0.90 -2.75 2.75
N SER A 111 -1.71 -2.64 1.70
CA SER A 111 -1.30 -2.26 0.35
C SER A 111 -1.85 -0.89 -0.01
N ASP A 112 -1.10 -0.13 -0.81
CA ASP A 112 -1.66 0.96 -1.58
C ASP A 112 -2.61 0.41 -2.66
N ALA A 113 -3.70 1.12 -2.95
CA ALA A 113 -4.74 0.69 -3.89
C ALA A 113 -4.32 0.66 -5.37
N SER A 114 -3.04 0.93 -5.66
CA SER A 114 -2.51 1.14 -7.03
C SER A 114 -1.52 0.06 -7.45
N ASP A 115 -1.50 -1.03 -6.70
CA ASP A 115 -0.64 -2.15 -6.99
C ASP A 115 -1.12 -2.84 -8.27
N THR A 116 -0.46 -2.53 -9.38
CA THR A 116 -0.40 -3.40 -10.57
C THR A 116 0.38 -4.67 -10.22
N PHE A 117 -0.14 -5.45 -9.27
CA PHE A 117 0.19 -6.86 -9.11
C PHE A 117 -0.84 -7.63 -9.93
N GLU A 118 -0.39 -8.36 -10.94
CA GLU A 118 -1.31 -9.25 -11.66
C GLU A 118 -2.06 -10.16 -10.67
N PRO A 119 -3.40 -10.07 -10.60
CA PRO A 119 -4.21 -11.04 -9.86
C PRO A 119 -4.24 -12.37 -10.61
N PHE A 120 -4.17 -13.49 -9.88
CA PHE A 120 -4.50 -14.81 -10.40
C PHE A 120 -6.01 -15.06 -10.32
N LEU A 121 -6.53 -15.94 -11.19
CA LEU A 121 -7.95 -16.14 -11.48
C LEU A 121 -8.82 -16.44 -10.25
N VAL A 122 -9.95 -15.71 -10.14
CA VAL A 122 -11.14 -16.11 -9.37
C VAL A 122 -12.26 -16.43 -10.35
N PRO A 123 -12.75 -17.68 -10.44
CA PRO A 123 -13.92 -18.01 -11.27
C PRO A 123 -15.24 -17.61 -10.59
N ASP A 124 -16.14 -17.10 -11.42
CA ASP A 124 -17.59 -16.88 -11.21
C ASP A 124 -18.05 -15.83 -10.20
N LEU A 125 -18.56 -14.69 -10.70
CA LEU A 125 -19.74 -14.06 -10.09
C LEU A 125 -20.55 -13.19 -11.10
N PRO A 126 -21.89 -13.28 -11.11
CA PRO A 126 -22.75 -12.56 -12.04
C PRO A 126 -23.40 -11.28 -11.44
N HIS A 127 -23.48 -10.25 -12.29
CA HIS A 127 -24.37 -9.07 -12.30
C HIS A 127 -23.72 -7.67 -12.15
N LYS A 128 -24.15 -6.77 -13.05
CA LYS A 128 -23.72 -5.38 -13.24
C LYS A 128 -24.50 -4.40 -12.35
N VAL A 129 -23.83 -3.33 -11.91
CA VAL A 129 -24.44 -2.14 -11.27
C VAL A 129 -23.89 -0.87 -11.93
N GLU A 130 -24.75 0.10 -12.25
CA GLU A 130 -24.40 1.41 -12.82
C GLU A 130 -24.88 2.55 -11.90
N VAL A 131 -24.09 3.61 -11.77
CA VAL A 131 -24.43 4.86 -11.03
C VAL A 131 -23.85 6.09 -11.74
N VAL A 132 -24.55 7.24 -11.69
CA VAL A 132 -24.22 8.45 -12.46
C VAL A 132 -23.32 9.42 -11.65
N ARG A 133 -22.19 9.79 -12.26
CA ARG A 133 -20.93 10.28 -11.67
C ARG A 133 -20.70 11.80 -11.83
N ALA A 134 -21.73 12.65 -11.71
CA ALA A 134 -21.64 14.02 -12.26
C ALA A 134 -21.12 15.13 -11.31
N GLN A 135 -20.88 14.88 -10.02
CA GLN A 135 -20.49 15.96 -9.08
C GLN A 135 -19.40 15.60 -8.06
N SER A 136 -18.86 14.38 -8.12
CA SER A 136 -17.66 13.98 -7.39
C SER A 136 -16.53 13.88 -8.41
N MET A 137 -15.58 14.81 -8.40
CA MET A 137 -14.29 14.53 -9.05
C MET A 137 -13.62 13.43 -8.22
N SER A 138 -13.88 12.17 -8.57
CA SER A 138 -13.10 11.06 -8.02
C SER A 138 -11.62 11.35 -8.29
N PHE A 139 -10.73 10.98 -7.37
CA PHE A 139 -9.32 10.86 -7.72
C PHE A 139 -9.24 10.02 -9.00
N PHE A 140 -8.45 10.47 -9.97
CA PHE A 140 -8.27 9.82 -11.28
C PHE A 140 -9.41 10.01 -12.30
N ASP A 141 -10.27 11.03 -12.16
CA ASP A 141 -11.34 11.34 -13.14
C ASP A 141 -10.90 12.00 -14.47
N TYR A 142 -9.68 11.70 -14.93
CA TYR A 142 -9.04 12.32 -16.09
C TYR A 142 -8.76 11.29 -17.20
N PRO A 143 -8.83 11.69 -18.49
CA PRO A 143 -8.48 10.80 -19.60
C PRO A 143 -7.08 10.19 -19.41
N GLY A 144 -6.96 8.87 -19.56
CA GLY A 144 -5.71 8.12 -19.39
C GLY A 144 -5.47 7.51 -18.01
N TRP A 145 -6.38 7.74 -17.05
CA TRP A 145 -6.31 7.17 -15.69
C TRP A 145 -7.42 6.15 -15.40
N GLU A 146 -8.19 5.75 -16.40
CA GLU A 146 -9.32 4.84 -16.28
C GLU A 146 -8.90 3.50 -15.66
N LYS A 147 -7.80 2.94 -16.16
CA LYS A 147 -7.26 1.67 -15.64
C LYS A 147 -6.91 1.77 -14.15
N LEU A 148 -6.16 2.80 -13.75
CA LEU A 148 -5.76 2.96 -12.34
C LEU A 148 -6.97 3.15 -11.43
N ARG A 149 -7.95 3.92 -11.87
CA ARG A 149 -9.18 4.14 -11.14
C ARG A 149 -9.97 2.85 -10.93
N ASP A 150 -10.07 2.02 -11.98
CA ASP A 150 -10.75 0.72 -11.88
C ASP A 150 -9.99 -0.21 -10.93
N GLU A 151 -8.66 -0.24 -10.98
CA GLU A 151 -7.81 -0.99 -10.04
C GLU A 151 -7.98 -0.51 -8.59
N VAL A 152 -8.01 0.80 -8.35
CA VAL A 152 -8.24 1.39 -7.02
C VAL A 152 -9.62 1.02 -6.49
N ALA A 153 -10.66 1.09 -7.33
CA ALA A 153 -12.01 0.70 -6.96
C ALA A 153 -12.11 -0.80 -6.67
N GLU A 154 -11.45 -1.65 -7.45
CA GLU A 154 -11.39 -3.09 -7.21
C GLU A 154 -10.66 -3.41 -5.90
N ALA A 155 -9.49 -2.81 -5.66
CA ALA A 155 -8.74 -2.99 -4.43
C ALA A 155 -9.55 -2.53 -3.20
N GLU A 156 -10.21 -1.38 -3.27
CA GLU A 156 -11.11 -0.90 -2.23
C GLU A 156 -12.27 -1.88 -2.00
N SER A 157 -12.86 -2.43 -3.07
CA SER A 157 -13.99 -3.36 -3.00
C SER A 157 -13.61 -4.75 -2.47
N THR A 158 -12.36 -5.18 -2.66
CA THR A 158 -11.88 -6.52 -2.27
C THR A 158 -11.13 -6.54 -0.94
N ALA A 159 -10.65 -5.38 -0.46
CA ALA A 159 -10.00 -5.28 0.86
C ALA A 159 -10.94 -5.67 2.01
N ASP A 160 -10.41 -6.33 3.03
CA ASP A 160 -11.17 -6.64 4.26
C ASP A 160 -11.58 -5.35 4.99
N GLU A 161 -10.64 -4.41 5.10
CA GLU A 161 -10.74 -3.16 5.85
C GLU A 161 -9.86 -2.08 5.21
N LEU A 162 -10.07 -0.81 5.59
CA LEU A 162 -9.33 0.32 5.05
C LEU A 162 -8.51 1.04 6.12
N VAL A 163 -7.33 1.51 5.74
CA VAL A 163 -6.49 2.40 6.54
C VAL A 163 -6.41 3.75 5.85
N MET A 164 -6.71 4.83 6.59
CA MET A 164 -6.72 6.19 6.09
C MET A 164 -5.83 7.06 6.98
N ASN A 165 -4.85 7.78 6.41
CA ASN A 165 -4.05 8.73 7.17
C ASN A 165 -4.87 9.99 7.50
N SER A 166 -5.75 9.86 8.49
CA SER A 166 -6.58 10.91 9.06
C SER A 166 -6.87 10.57 10.53
N PHE A 167 -7.64 11.39 11.24
CA PHE A 167 -8.06 11.17 12.62
C PHE A 167 -9.48 11.68 12.88
N ARG A 168 -10.14 11.11 13.90
CA ARG A 168 -11.56 11.31 14.17
C ARG A 168 -11.90 12.77 14.48
N GLU A 169 -11.05 13.45 15.23
CA GLU A 169 -11.24 14.85 15.61
C GLU A 169 -11.22 15.80 14.42
N LEU A 170 -10.59 15.40 13.30
CA LEU A 170 -10.58 16.17 12.07
C LEU A 170 -11.89 15.99 11.28
N GLU A 171 -12.32 14.75 11.08
CA GLU A 171 -13.36 14.43 10.09
C GLU A 171 -14.23 13.20 10.41
N ALA A 172 -14.57 12.98 11.69
CA ALA A 172 -15.38 11.83 12.13
C ALA A 172 -16.65 11.59 11.30
N ALA A 173 -17.40 12.64 10.94
CA ALA A 173 -18.62 12.50 10.15
C ALA A 173 -18.36 11.92 8.74
N PHE A 174 -17.22 12.25 8.13
CA PHE A 174 -16.81 11.73 6.83
C PHE A 174 -16.32 10.28 6.95
N ILE A 175 -15.50 9.99 7.96
CA ILE A 175 -15.04 8.63 8.26
C ILE A 175 -16.23 7.69 8.49
N ASP A 176 -17.21 8.11 9.30
CA ASP A 176 -18.39 7.30 9.61
C ASP A 176 -19.29 7.12 8.38
N SER A 177 -19.44 8.16 7.56
CA SER A 177 -20.19 8.07 6.30
C SER A 177 -19.53 7.13 5.30
N TYR A 178 -18.21 7.16 5.20
CA TYR A 178 -17.43 6.33 4.28
C TYR A 178 -17.42 4.86 4.71
N GLN A 179 -17.19 4.59 6.00
CA GLN A 179 -17.33 3.25 6.58
C GLN A 179 -18.73 2.66 6.35
N LYS A 180 -19.78 3.48 6.48
CA LYS A 180 -21.15 3.06 6.20
C LYS A 180 -21.37 2.79 4.71
N ALA A 181 -20.84 3.64 3.82
CA ALA A 181 -21.02 3.51 2.38
C ALA A 181 -20.33 2.25 1.83
N LEU A 182 -19.18 1.88 2.39
CA LEU A 182 -18.42 0.71 1.97
C LEU A 182 -18.78 -0.57 2.72
N GLU A 183 -19.55 -0.47 3.80
CA GLU A 183 -19.84 -1.56 4.74
C GLU A 183 -18.56 -2.22 5.29
N LYS A 184 -17.49 -1.43 5.45
CA LYS A 184 -16.15 -1.88 5.86
C LYS A 184 -15.57 -1.03 6.96
N LYS A 185 -14.81 -1.65 7.86
CA LYS A 185 -14.10 -0.93 8.92
C LYS A 185 -13.06 0.00 8.30
N VAL A 186 -13.09 1.28 8.72
CA VAL A 186 -12.06 2.28 8.38
C VAL A 186 -11.25 2.60 9.64
N TRP A 187 -9.93 2.42 9.56
CA TRP A 187 -8.96 2.79 10.58
C TRP A 187 -8.32 4.12 10.23
N ALA A 188 -8.36 5.08 11.15
CA ALA A 188 -7.79 6.41 10.98
C ALA A 188 -6.72 6.69 12.05
N PRO A 189 -5.50 6.11 11.92
CA PRO A 189 -4.44 6.20 12.93
C PRO A 189 -3.59 7.48 12.83
N GLY A 190 -3.97 8.42 11.96
CA GLY A 190 -3.21 9.61 11.67
C GLY A 190 -3.16 10.62 12.83
N PRO A 191 -2.38 11.70 12.68
CA PRO A 191 -1.45 11.92 11.58
C PRO A 191 -0.25 10.98 11.68
N VAL A 192 0.04 10.26 10.59
CA VAL A 192 1.28 9.51 10.41
C VAL A 192 2.22 10.26 9.49
#